data_AF-A0A8J3IVA8-F1
#
_entry.id   AF-A0A8J3IVA8-F1
#
_cell.length_a   1.000
_cell.length_b   1.000
_cell.length_c   1.000
_cell.angle_alpha   90.00
_cell.angle_beta   90.00
_cell.angle_gamma   90.00
#
_symmetry.space_group_name_H-M   'P 1'
#
loop_
_entity.id
_entity.type
_entity.pdbx_description
1 polymer ?
#
loop_
_entity_poly.entity_id
_entity_poly.type
_entity_poly.pdbx_seq_one_letter_code
_entity_poly.pdbx_strand_id
1 'polypeptide(L)'
;MGNTPRNNTAERDYHAGFSRIMWFAKQARLRGWKTTDRQLVHEIMQRERAAQIREKSSLPIVGPEVRSAAWNRGQADALRTLLQAQRERR
;
A
#
# COMPACT_ATOMS: atom_id res chain seq x y z
N MET A 1 15.50 -10.97 26.48
CA MET A 1 14.83 -9.67 26.68
C MET A 1 14.05 -9.32 25.42
N GLY A 2 12.72 -9.24 25.54
CA GLY A 2 11.66 -8.79 24.61
C GLY A 2 11.91 -8.63 23.10
N ASN A 3 11.52 -9.62 22.30
CA ASN A 3 11.12 -9.37 20.91
C ASN A 3 9.75 -8.66 20.91
N THR A 4 9.73 -7.39 20.53
CA THR A 4 8.60 -6.46 20.65
C THR A 4 7.44 -6.83 19.70
N PRO A 5 6.22 -7.15 20.19
CA PRO A 5 5.06 -7.55 19.37
C PRO A 5 4.66 -6.52 18.29
N ARG A 6 5.02 -5.25 18.51
CA ARG A 6 4.63 -4.11 17.67
C ARG A 6 5.30 -4.10 16.30
N ASN A 7 6.51 -4.68 16.18
CA ASN A 7 7.23 -4.71 14.90
C ASN A 7 6.61 -5.74 13.94
N ASN A 8 6.24 -6.91 14.47
CA ASN A 8 5.57 -7.97 13.70
C ASN A 8 4.20 -7.53 13.15
N THR A 9 3.44 -6.72 13.89
CA THR A 9 2.15 -6.21 13.39
C THR A 9 2.33 -5.23 12.24
N ALA A 10 3.27 -4.30 12.34
CA ALA A 10 3.55 -3.33 11.28
C ALA A 10 4.05 -4.02 9.99
N GLU A 11 4.93 -5.01 10.12
CA GLU A 11 5.43 -5.81 9.00
C GLU A 11 4.29 -6.61 8.33
N ARG A 12 3.44 -7.27 9.11
CA ARG A 12 2.25 -7.97 8.59
C ARG A 12 1.31 -7.03 7.85
N ASP A 13 1.02 -5.87 8.42
CA ASP A 13 0.16 -4.87 7.80
C ASP A 13 0.75 -4.34 6.49
N TYR A 14 2.06 -4.07 6.48
CA TYR A 14 2.79 -3.67 5.28
C TYR A 14 2.63 -4.72 4.17
N HIS A 15 2.94 -5.98 4.47
CA HIS A 15 2.82 -7.06 3.49
C HIS A 15 1.38 -7.24 3.00
N ALA A 16 0.40 -7.16 3.92
CA ALA A 16 -1.01 -7.30 3.54
C ALA A 16 -1.46 -6.14 2.62
N GLY A 17 -1.02 -4.91 2.87
CA GLY A 17 -1.24 -3.76 1.99
C GLY A 17 -0.61 -3.96 0.60
N PHE A 18 0.66 -4.36 0.57
CA PHE A 18 1.40 -4.63 -0.68
C PHE A 18 0.73 -5.72 -1.52
N SER A 19 0.47 -6.89 -0.91
CA SER A 19 -0.15 -8.04 -1.58
C SER A 19 -1.55 -7.70 -2.11
N ARG A 20 -2.30 -6.84 -1.42
CA ARG A 20 -3.63 -6.41 -1.86
C ARG A 20 -3.58 -5.69 -3.20
N ILE A 21 -2.66 -4.74 -3.37
CA ILE A 21 -2.49 -4.01 -4.64
C ILE A 21 -2.01 -4.94 -5.75
N MET A 22 -1.02 -5.79 -5.47
CA MET A 22 -0.53 -6.74 -6.45
C MET A 22 -1.61 -7.72 -6.92
N TRP A 23 -2.48 -8.17 -6.01
CA TRP A 23 -3.63 -8.99 -6.35
C TRP A 23 -4.61 -8.26 -7.28
N PHE A 24 -4.99 -7.02 -6.95
CA PHE A 24 -5.86 -6.22 -7.83
C PHE A 24 -5.24 -5.96 -9.20
N ALA A 25 -3.95 -5.66 -9.24
CA ALA A 25 -3.22 -5.44 -10.50
C ALA A 25 -3.20 -6.71 -11.36
N LYS A 26 -3.03 -7.89 -10.74
CA LYS A 26 -3.17 -9.18 -11.43
C LYS A 26 -4.58 -9.36 -12.00
N GLN A 27 -5.63 -9.08 -11.21
CA GLN A 27 -7.02 -9.19 -11.68
C GLN A 27 -7.32 -8.21 -12.82
N ALA A 28 -6.85 -6.96 -12.73
CA ALA A 28 -7.01 -5.97 -13.79
C ALA A 28 -6.34 -6.43 -15.10
N ARG A 29 -5.12 -6.98 -15.02
CA ARG A 29 -4.43 -7.54 -16.19
C ARG A 29 -5.19 -8.69 -16.84
N LEU A 30 -5.74 -9.62 -16.05
CA LEU A 30 -6.56 -10.72 -16.56
C LEU A 30 -7.81 -10.25 -17.30
N ARG A 31 -8.33 -9.06 -16.96
CA ARG A 31 -9.49 -8.44 -17.60
C ARG A 31 -9.13 -7.45 -18.73
N GLY A 32 -7.84 -7.32 -19.06
CA GLY A 32 -7.37 -6.34 -20.04
C GLY A 32 -7.49 -4.88 -19.60
N TRP A 33 -7.78 -4.62 -18.31
CA TRP A 33 -7.86 -3.27 -17.77
C TRP A 33 -6.47 -2.65 -17.66
N LYS A 34 -6.37 -1.39 -18.08
CA LYS A 34 -5.12 -0.62 -18.05
C LYS A 34 -5.22 0.49 -17.01
N THR A 35 -4.16 0.64 -16.24
CA THR A 35 -3.96 1.79 -15.35
C THR A 35 -2.86 2.64 -15.95
N THR A 36 -3.10 3.94 -16.07
CA THR A 36 -2.11 4.89 -16.61
C THR A 36 -1.08 5.28 -15.55
N ASP A 37 0.11 5.70 -15.98
CA ASP A 37 1.15 6.25 -15.09
C ASP A 37 0.59 7.36 -14.19
N ARG A 38 -0.27 8.25 -14.73
CA ARG A 38 -0.89 9.34 -13.98
C ARG A 38 -1.81 8.82 -12.86
N GLN A 39 -2.60 7.79 -13.13
CA GLN A 39 -3.46 7.16 -12.12
C GLN A 39 -2.61 6.49 -11.03
N LEU A 40 -1.52 5.81 -11.41
CA LEU A 40 -0.61 5.21 -10.43
C LEU A 40 0.06 6.27 -9.54
N VAL A 41 0.57 7.36 -10.12
CA VAL A 41 1.20 8.45 -9.35
C VAL A 41 0.19 9.10 -8.39
N HIS A 42 -1.03 9.38 -8.86
CA HIS A 42 -2.06 9.95 -8.00
C HIS A 42 -2.36 9.03 -6.81
N GLU A 43 -2.52 7.74 -7.07
CA GLU A 43 -2.82 6.77 -6.02
C GLU A 43 -1.65 6.61 -5.02
N ILE A 44 -0.40 6.60 -5.50
CA ILE A 44 0.79 6.60 -4.63
C ILE A 44 0.73 7.77 -3.65
N MET A 45 0.49 8.98 -4.15
CA MET A 45 0.40 10.19 -3.32
C MET A 45 -0.72 10.08 -2.27
N GLN A 46 -1.88 9.52 -2.64
CA GLN A 46 -2.98 9.33 -1.69
C GLN A 46 -2.60 8.36 -0.56
N ARG A 47 -1.92 7.26 -0.88
CA ARG A 47 -1.49 6.27 0.11
C ARG A 47 -0.39 6.80 1.02
N GLU A 48 0.56 7.55 0.48
CA GLU A 48 1.57 8.23 1.30
C GLU A 48 0.95 9.26 2.24
N ARG A 49 0.01 10.07 1.74
CA ARG A 49 -0.72 11.04 2.56
C ARG A 49 -1.49 10.35 3.68
N ALA A 50 -2.17 9.24 3.37
CA ALA A 50 -2.88 8.44 4.37
C ALA A 50 -1.93 7.86 5.42
N ALA A 51 -0.73 7.38 5.02
CA ALA A 51 0.29 6.92 5.95
C ALA A 51 0.78 8.05 6.87
N GLN A 52 1.07 9.23 6.31
CA GLN A 52 1.50 10.40 7.08
C GLN A 52 0.44 10.87 8.08
N ILE A 53 -0.84 10.92 7.66
CA ILE A 53 -1.95 11.25 8.57
C ILE A 53 -2.03 10.23 9.70
N ARG A 54 -1.86 8.94 9.40
CA ARG A 54 -1.89 7.88 10.42
C ARG A 54 -0.71 7.93 11.38
N GLU A 55 0.47 8.28 10.93
CA GLU A 55 1.64 8.46 11.80
C GLU A 55 1.51 9.66 12.73
N LYS A 56 0.88 10.75 12.24
CA LYS A 56 0.70 11.98 13.00
C LYS A 56 -0.55 11.97 13.89
N SER A 57 -1.48 11.07 13.63
CA SER A 57 -2.72 10.97 14.40
C SER A 57 -2.50 10.16 15.68
N SER A 58 -2.79 10.79 16.82
CA SER A 58 -2.84 10.13 18.13
C SER A 58 -4.13 9.33 18.35
N LEU A 59 -5.02 9.27 17.34
CA LEU A 59 -6.29 8.58 17.46
C LEU A 59 -6.06 7.06 17.57
N PRO A 60 -6.65 6.40 18.58
CA PRO A 60 -6.52 4.97 18.72
C PRO A 60 -7.09 4.26 17.49
N ILE A 61 -6.38 3.23 17.04
CA ILE A 61 -6.80 2.38 15.92
C ILE A 61 -7.96 1.51 16.44
N VAL A 62 -9.19 1.95 16.22
CA VAL A 62 -10.39 1.20 16.61
C VAL A 62 -11.22 0.91 15.37
N GLY A 63 -11.26 -0.36 14.95
CA GLY A 63 -12.17 -0.87 13.93
C GLY A 63 -11.50 -1.80 12.90
N PRO A 64 -12.23 -2.82 12.40
CA PRO A 64 -11.71 -3.84 11.47
C PRO A 64 -11.29 -3.29 10.09
N GLU A 65 -11.68 -2.05 9.76
CA GLU A 65 -11.34 -1.38 8.51
C GLU A 65 -10.23 -0.33 8.65
N VAL A 66 -9.73 -0.09 9.86
CA VAL A 66 -8.72 0.94 10.11
C VAL A 66 -7.35 0.43 9.68
N ARG A 67 -6.89 0.89 8.52
CA ARG A 67 -5.57 0.52 7.98
C ARG A 67 -4.45 1.36 8.62
N SER A 68 -3.42 0.68 9.10
CA SER A 68 -2.25 1.31 9.72
C SER A 68 -1.42 2.11 8.72
N ALA A 69 -0.48 2.92 9.22
CA ALA A 69 0.47 3.61 8.36
C ALA A 69 1.31 2.62 7.53
N ALA A 70 1.72 1.50 8.13
CA ALA A 70 2.48 0.44 7.46
C ALA A 70 1.69 -0.18 6.30
N TRP A 71 0.39 -0.46 6.48
CA TRP A 71 -0.49 -0.90 5.39
C TRP A 71 -0.48 0.08 4.21
N ASN A 72 -0.66 1.37 4.48
CA ASN A 72 -0.70 2.40 3.43
C ASN A 72 0.65 2.52 2.71
N ARG A 73 1.76 2.41 3.43
CA ARG A 73 3.11 2.35 2.84
C ARG A 73 3.28 1.14 1.92
N GLY A 74 2.83 -0.04 2.35
CA GLY A 74 2.86 -1.26 1.53
C GLY A 74 2.07 -1.11 0.23
N GLN A 75 0.90 -0.45 0.28
CA GLN A 75 0.14 -0.13 -0.94
C GLN A 75 0.90 0.82 -1.87
N ALA A 76 1.49 1.89 -1.33
CA ALA A 76 2.27 2.86 -2.11
C ALA A 76 3.45 2.19 -2.82
N ASP A 77 4.18 1.31 -2.13
CA ASP A 77 5.33 0.60 -2.70
C ASP A 77 4.92 -0.37 -3.80
N ALA A 78 3.82 -1.12 -3.61
CA ALA A 78 3.29 -1.98 -4.67
C ALA A 78 2.92 -1.17 -5.92
N LEU A 79 2.31 0.01 -5.76
CA LEU A 79 1.99 0.90 -6.88
C LEU A 79 3.25 1.42 -7.58
N ARG A 80 4.32 1.72 -6.84
CA ARG A 80 5.64 2.07 -7.42
C ARG A 80 6.22 0.91 -8.22
N THR A 81 6.16 -0.31 -7.71
CA THR A 81 6.58 -1.51 -8.44
C THR A 81 5.81 -1.65 -9.76
N LEU A 82 4.50 -1.38 -9.75
CA LEU A 82 3.69 -1.39 -10.97
C LEU A 82 4.08 -0.29 -11.95
N LEU A 83 4.31 0.94 -11.47
CA LEU A 83 4.74 2.07 -12.29
C LEU A 83 6.10 1.81 -12.94
N GLN A 84 7.05 1.30 -12.16
CA GLN A 84 8.38 0.93 -12.65
C GLN A 84 8.28 -0.15 -13.75
N ALA A 85 7.52 -1.22 -13.49
CA ALA A 85 7.29 -2.28 -14.46
C ALA A 85 6.56 -1.80 -15.73
N GLN A 86 5.73 -0.75 -15.65
CA GLN A 86 5.12 -0.15 -16.84
C GLN A 86 6.13 0.65 -17.66
N ARG A 87 7.05 1.37 -17.02
CA ARG A 87 8.11 2.13 -17.69
C ARG A 87 9.13 1.25 -18.39
N GLU A 88 9.48 0.11 -17.78
CA GLU A 88 10.42 -0.86 -18.36
C GLU A 88 9.86 -1.60 -19.58
N ARG A 89 8.54 -1.59 -19.77
CA ARG A 89 7.86 -2.23 -20.90
C ARG A 89 7.60 -1.28 -22.08
N ARG A 90 7.99 -0.02 -21.96
CA ARG A 90 7.91 0.98 -23.03
C ARG A 90 9.22 0.98 -23.81
#